data_AF-A0A396IZX4-F1
#
_entry.id   AF-A0A396IZX4-F1
#
_cell.length_a   1.000
_cell.length_b   1.000
_cell.length_c   1.000
_cell.angle_alpha   90.00
_cell.angle_beta   90.00
_cell.angle_gamma   90.00
#
_symmetry.space_group_name_H-M   'P 1'
#
loop_
_entity.id
_entity.type
_entity.pdbx_description
1 polymer ?
#
loop_
_entity_poly.entity_id
_entity_poly.type
_entity_poly.pdbx_seq_one_letter_code
_entity_poly.pdbx_strand_id
1 'polypeptide(L)'
;MGKVLQRDLYGDRDVRQIEHYLDASIITNGLQRAFSTGAWTHPFKRMERISGVVATLGRINPLQTMAELRRTRQQVQYTGKVGDARYPHPSHWGKRFVSSLPQMVKIAD
;
A
#
# COMPACT_ATOMS: atom_id res chain seq x y z
N MET A 1 9.76 14.11 -14.79
CA MET A 1 11.12 13.52 -14.64
C MET A 1 11.64 13.01 -15.96
N GLY A 2 11.06 11.95 -16.54
CA GLY A 2 11.53 11.42 -17.83
C GLY A 2 11.65 12.47 -18.94
N LYS A 3 10.65 13.35 -19.11
CA LYS A 3 10.61 14.31 -20.23
C LYS A 3 11.71 15.39 -20.22
N VAL A 4 12.27 15.76 -19.06
CA VAL A 4 13.27 16.84 -18.96
C VAL A 4 14.67 16.30 -19.20
N LEU A 5 15.04 15.23 -18.50
CA LEU A 5 16.31 14.52 -18.72
C LEU A 5 16.40 13.98 -20.16
N GLN A 6 15.32 13.38 -20.66
CA GLN A 6 15.26 12.86 -22.02
C GLN A 6 15.43 13.98 -23.06
N ARG A 7 14.93 15.20 -22.79
CA ARG A 7 15.10 16.33 -23.70
C ARG A 7 16.53 16.86 -23.74
N ASP A 8 17.21 16.88 -22.60
CA ASP A 8 18.61 17.29 -22.53
C ASP A 8 19.54 16.25 -23.17
N LEU A 9 19.23 14.95 -23.02
CA LEU A 9 19.97 13.84 -23.66
C LEU A 9 19.86 13.85 -25.19
N TYR A 10 18.70 14.21 -25.76
CA TYR A 10 18.52 14.28 -27.22
C TYR A 10 18.92 15.62 -27.83
N GLY A 11 19.14 16.65 -27.00
CA GLY A 11 19.27 18.04 -27.45
C GLY A 11 20.68 18.52 -27.73
N ASP A 12 21.68 17.64 -27.74
CA ASP A 12 23.13 17.99 -27.79
C ASP A 12 23.52 19.00 -26.70
N ARG A 13 22.90 18.88 -25.52
CA ARG A 13 23.15 19.72 -24.34
C ARG A 13 23.94 18.93 -23.31
N ASP A 14 24.80 19.63 -22.56
CA ASP A 14 25.47 19.04 -21.42
C ASP A 14 24.46 18.61 -20.35
N VAL A 15 24.58 17.35 -19.92
CA VAL A 15 23.76 16.77 -18.86
C VAL A 15 24.10 17.46 -17.54
N ARG A 16 23.09 18.03 -16.88
CA ARG A 16 23.25 18.73 -15.61
C ARG A 16 23.45 17.73 -14.46
N GLN A 17 23.85 18.23 -13.29
CA GLN A 17 23.89 17.42 -12.08
C GLN A 17 22.52 16.80 -11.77
N ILE A 18 22.52 15.58 -11.21
CA ILE A 18 21.31 14.76 -10.98
C ILE A 18 20.22 15.49 -10.19
N GLU A 19 20.61 16.38 -9.28
CA GLU A 19 19.71 17.19 -8.45
C GLU A 19 18.77 18.06 -9.28
N HIS A 20 19.21 18.50 -10.47
CA HIS A 20 18.39 19.28 -11.38
C HIS A 20 17.22 18.48 -11.98
N TYR A 21 17.35 17.16 -12.04
CA TYR A 21 16.35 16.25 -12.57
C TYR A 21 15.51 15.59 -11.48
N LEU A 22 15.86 15.83 -10.21
CA LEU A 22 15.15 15.34 -9.04
C LEU A 22 14.28 16.45 -8.45
N ASP A 23 13.01 16.16 -8.24
CA ASP A 23 12.04 17.04 -7.62
C ASP A 23 11.54 16.31 -6.39
N ALA A 24 12.01 16.78 -5.23
CA ALA A 24 11.65 16.24 -3.93
C ALA A 24 10.13 16.27 -3.71
N SER A 25 9.41 17.20 -4.36
CA SER A 25 7.95 17.33 -4.26
C SER A 25 7.22 16.07 -4.72
N ILE A 26 7.80 15.30 -5.65
CA ILE A 26 7.19 14.05 -6.14
C ILE A 26 7.15 13.00 -5.02
N ILE A 27 8.24 12.90 -4.26
CA ILE A 27 8.36 11.95 -3.16
C ILE A 27 7.45 12.38 -2.01
N THR A 28 7.53 13.65 -1.59
CA THR A 28 6.76 14.15 -0.45
C THR A 28 5.26 14.11 -0.71
N ASN A 29 4.79 14.63 -1.85
CA ASN A 29 3.37 14.61 -2.21
C ASN A 29 2.86 13.19 -2.46
N GLY A 30 3.70 12.32 -3.06
CA GLY A 30 3.38 10.91 -3.28
C GLY A 30 3.13 10.18 -1.96
N LEU A 31 4.03 10.32 -1.00
CA LEU A 31 3.90 9.72 0.33
C LEU A 31 2.71 10.32 1.09
N GLN A 32 2.57 11.65 1.11
CA GLN A 32 1.46 12.31 1.80
C GLN A 32 0.10 11.84 1.28
N ARG A 33 -0.05 11.67 -0.04
CA ARG A 33 -1.28 11.12 -0.63
C ARG A 33 -1.47 9.64 -0.25
N ALA A 34 -0.42 8.83 -0.32
CA ALA A 34 -0.50 7.39 -0.02
C ALA A 34 -0.94 7.13 1.43
N PHE A 35 -0.42 7.91 2.38
CA PHE A 35 -0.79 7.80 3.79
C PHE A 35 -2.17 8.40 4.10
N SER A 36 -2.53 9.53 3.50
CA SER A 36 -3.83 10.18 3.78
C SER A 36 -5.01 9.43 3.17
N THR A 37 -4.86 8.91 1.95
CA THR A 37 -5.94 8.19 1.25
C THR A 37 -5.93 6.69 1.52
N GLY A 38 -4.84 6.14 2.05
CA GLY A 38 -4.63 4.71 2.20
C GLY A 38 -4.55 3.93 0.87
N ALA A 39 -4.48 4.63 -0.27
CA ALA A 39 -4.34 4.06 -1.60
C ALA A 39 -2.87 4.12 -2.05
N TRP A 40 -2.26 2.95 -2.21
CA TRP A 40 -0.92 2.80 -2.72
C TRP A 40 -1.01 2.53 -4.22
N THR A 41 -0.72 3.56 -5.01
CA THR A 41 -0.80 3.51 -6.47
C THR A 41 0.40 4.19 -7.10
N HIS A 42 0.94 3.60 -8.15
CA HIS A 42 1.96 4.24 -8.96
C HIS A 42 1.27 5.00 -10.11
N PRO A 43 1.68 6.25 -10.44
CA PRO A 43 1.02 7.06 -11.47
C PRO A 43 0.92 6.38 -12.84
N PHE A 44 1.90 5.51 -13.14
CA PHE A 44 2.01 4.77 -14.40
C PHE A 44 1.45 3.34 -14.34
N LYS A 45 1.11 2.82 -13.15
CA LYS A 45 0.53 1.46 -12.97
C LYS A 45 -0.83 1.55 -12.28
N ARG A 46 -1.80 2.17 -12.94
CA ARG A 46 -3.11 2.46 -12.35
C ARG A 46 -3.97 1.21 -12.10
N MET A 47 -3.71 0.11 -12.79
CA MET A 47 -4.42 -1.17 -12.62
C MET A 47 -3.96 -1.96 -11.38
N GLU A 48 -2.78 -1.67 -10.83
CA GLU A 48 -2.23 -2.36 -9.64
C GLU A 48 -2.52 -1.55 -8.37
N ARG A 49 -3.78 -1.16 -8.15
CA ARG A 49 -4.15 -0.33 -7.00
C ARG A 49 -4.35 -1.19 -5.74
N ILE A 50 -3.58 -0.90 -4.70
CA ILE A 50 -3.80 -1.51 -3.37
C ILE A 50 -4.44 -0.46 -2.46
N SER A 51 -5.55 -0.82 -1.81
CA SER A 51 -6.32 0.09 -0.93
C SER A 51 -6.44 -0.43 0.50
N GLY A 52 -6.57 0.51 1.45
CA GLY A 52 -6.69 0.21 2.88
C GLY A 52 -5.40 -0.32 3.51
N VAL A 53 -4.24 0.04 2.95
CA VAL A 53 -2.93 -0.25 3.55
C VAL A 53 -2.73 0.56 4.82
N VAL A 54 -3.22 1.81 4.80
CA VAL A 54 -3.20 2.71 5.96
C VAL A 54 -4.61 2.80 6.52
N ALA A 55 -4.72 2.71 7.85
CA ALA A 55 -5.95 2.82 8.59
C ALA A 55 -5.78 3.81 9.75
N THR A 56 -6.89 4.42 10.16
CA THR A 56 -6.93 5.26 11.36
C THR A 56 -6.86 4.38 12.61
N LEU A 57 -6.01 4.78 13.56
CA LEU A 57 -5.82 4.07 14.82
C LEU A 57 -6.85 4.54 15.85
N GLY A 58 -7.70 3.63 16.32
CA GLY A 58 -8.61 3.80 17.43
C GLY A 58 -7.85 3.89 18.75
N ARG A 59 -8.09 4.96 19.49
CA ARG A 59 -7.38 5.29 20.75
C ARG A 59 -8.30 5.26 21.98
N ILE A 60 -9.40 4.51 21.92
CA ILE A 60 -10.40 4.48 22.99
C ILE A 60 -9.86 3.74 24.22
N ASN A 61 -9.16 2.62 24.02
CA ASN A 61 -8.49 1.90 25.09
C ASN A 61 -7.16 1.31 24.58
N PRO A 62 -6.16 1.06 25.46
CA PRO A 62 -4.84 0.59 25.02
C PRO A 62 -4.90 -0.80 24.38
N LEU A 63 -5.87 -1.64 24.75
CA LEU A 63 -6.07 -2.96 24.17
C LEU A 63 -6.55 -2.89 22.71
N GLN A 64 -7.41 -1.94 22.37
CA GLN A 64 -7.88 -1.67 21.02
C GLN A 64 -6.73 -1.17 20.17
N THR A 65 -5.95 -0.20 20.67
CA THR A 65 -4.74 0.27 20.00
C THR A 65 -3.79 -0.89 19.71
N MET A 66 -3.53 -1.77 20.69
CA MET A 66 -2.71 -2.97 20.51
C MET A 66 -3.30 -3.94 19.48
N ALA A 67 -4.62 -4.16 19.51
CA ALA A 67 -5.30 -5.08 18.59
C ALA A 67 -5.24 -4.55 17.15
N GLU A 68 -5.41 -3.24 16.94
CA GLU A 68 -5.33 -2.61 15.64
C GLU A 68 -3.89 -2.61 15.08
N LEU A 69 -2.87 -2.38 15.92
CA LEU A 69 -1.47 -2.48 15.52
C LEU A 69 -1.04 -3.92 15.16
N ARG A 70 -1.69 -4.94 15.72
CA ARG A 70 -1.43 -6.36 15.45
C ARG A 70 -2.31 -6.94 14.35
N ARG A 71 -3.26 -6.16 13.81
CA ARG A 71 -4.20 -6.62 12.79
C ARG A 71 -3.47 -6.87 11.48
N THR A 72 -3.46 -8.13 11.03
CA THR A 72 -2.95 -8.49 9.70
C THR A 72 -4.11 -8.63 8.72
N ARG A 73 -4.00 -8.03 7.52
CA ARG A 73 -4.96 -8.21 6.43
C ARG A 73 -4.46 -9.29 5.48
N GLN A 74 -5.37 -10.15 5.01
CA GLN A 74 -5.07 -11.10 3.95
C GLN A 74 -5.64 -10.58 2.64
N GLN A 75 -4.77 -10.32 1.67
CA GLN A 75 -5.20 -10.01 0.31
C GLN A 75 -5.61 -11.30 -0.38
N VAL A 76 -6.86 -11.38 -0.82
CA VAL A 76 -7.39 -12.53 -1.56
C VAL A 76 -7.82 -12.01 -2.93
N GLN A 77 -7.09 -12.42 -3.96
CA GLN A 77 -7.23 -11.91 -5.34
C GLN A 77 -8.32 -12.64 -6.16
N TYR A 78 -9.17 -13.45 -5.55
CA TYR A 78 -10.16 -14.24 -6.29
C TYR A 78 -11.46 -14.45 -5.51
N THR A 79 -12.60 -14.28 -6.20
CA THR A 79 -13.95 -14.62 -5.72
C THR A 79 -14.33 -16.08 -5.98
N GLY A 80 -13.54 -16.83 -6.78
CA GLY A 80 -13.75 -18.25 -7.05
C GLY A 80 -13.17 -19.16 -5.97
N LYS A 81 -14.02 -19.97 -5.34
CA LYS A 81 -13.74 -20.86 -4.19
C LYS A 81 -13.14 -20.14 -2.97
N VAL A 82 -13.97 -19.26 -2.40
CA VAL A 82 -13.82 -18.54 -1.13
C VAL A 82 -13.42 -19.40 0.08
N GLY A 83 -13.53 -20.73 -0.05
CA GLY A 83 -13.46 -21.66 1.07
C GLY A 83 -12.10 -22.32 1.34
N ASP A 84 -10.98 -21.82 0.84
CA ASP A 84 -9.66 -22.35 1.24
C ASP A 84 -8.83 -21.26 1.95
N ALA A 85 -8.69 -20.11 1.28
CA ALA A 85 -7.91 -18.99 1.80
C ALA A 85 -8.43 -18.39 3.13
N ARG A 86 -9.71 -18.59 3.48
CA ARG A 86 -10.32 -17.99 4.68
C ARG A 86 -10.34 -18.90 5.90
N TYR A 87 -10.03 -20.18 5.72
CA TYR A 87 -10.02 -21.12 6.84
C TYR A 87 -8.68 -21.08 7.58
N PRO A 88 -8.69 -21.34 8.90
CA PRO A 88 -7.46 -21.47 9.65
C PRO A 88 -6.68 -22.71 9.18
N HIS A 89 -5.57 -22.47 8.49
CA HIS A 89 -4.60 -23.51 8.17
C HIS A 89 -3.80 -23.90 9.44
N PRO A 90 -3.51 -25.19 9.70
CA PRO A 90 -2.76 -25.64 10.88
C PRO A 90 -1.43 -24.93 11.10
N SER A 91 -0.75 -24.48 10.03
CA SER A 91 0.49 -23.69 10.13
C SER A 91 0.33 -22.32 10.83
N HIS A 92 -0.90 -21.85 11.04
CA HIS A 92 -1.18 -20.60 11.76
C HIS A 92 -1.15 -20.75 13.27
N TRP A 93 -1.15 -21.98 13.80
CA TRP A 93 -1.14 -22.24 15.24
C TRP A 93 0.07 -21.58 15.90
N GLY A 94 -0.19 -20.82 16.98
CA GLY A 94 0.84 -20.05 17.70
C GLY A 94 1.42 -18.84 16.95
N LYS A 95 1.03 -18.60 15.69
CA LYS A 95 1.54 -17.47 14.87
C LYS A 95 0.50 -16.37 14.64
N ARG A 96 -0.77 -16.73 14.52
CA ARG A 96 -1.87 -15.77 14.32
C ARG A 96 -3.03 -16.06 15.26
N PHE A 97 -3.63 -14.99 15.77
CA PHE A 97 -4.84 -15.08 16.56
C PHE A 97 -6.05 -15.28 15.63
N VAL A 98 -6.73 -16.41 15.74
CA VAL A 98 -7.83 -16.83 14.83
C VAL A 98 -9.19 -16.26 15.26
N SER A 99 -9.35 -15.83 16.51
CA SER A 99 -10.69 -15.59 17.10
C SER A 99 -11.35 -14.26 16.73
N SER A 100 -10.68 -13.36 16.01
CA SER A 100 -11.22 -12.02 15.70
C SER A 100 -11.44 -11.79 14.20
N LEU A 101 -12.23 -12.64 13.55
CA LEU A 101 -12.72 -12.41 12.19
C LEU A 101 -14.10 -11.73 12.16
N PRO A 102 -14.31 -10.48 12.63
CA PRO A 102 -15.28 -9.60 11.99
C PRO A 102 -14.59 -8.82 10.87
N GLN A 103 -15.16 -8.96 9.66
CA GLN A 103 -14.88 -8.18 8.46
C GLN A 103 -13.51 -8.44 7.81
N MET A 104 -13.44 -9.53 7.04
CA MET A 104 -12.65 -9.49 5.80
C MET A 104 -13.25 -8.41 4.90
N VAL A 105 -12.69 -7.21 4.95
CA VAL A 105 -12.95 -6.17 3.96
C VAL A 105 -12.61 -6.76 2.60
N LYS A 106 -13.65 -7.09 1.81
CA LYS A 106 -13.53 -7.36 0.39
C LYS A 106 -12.91 -6.11 -0.23
N ILE A 107 -11.64 -6.18 -0.60
CA ILE A 107 -11.12 -5.31 -1.65
C ILE A 107 -11.47 -6.06 -2.93
N ALA A 108 -12.63 -5.76 -3.50
CA ALA A 108 -12.84 -5.92 -4.92
C ALA A 108 -12.33 -4.62 -5.56
N ASP A 109 -11.59 -4.75 -6.66
CA ASP A 109 -10.99 -3.65 -7.41
C ASP A 109 -12.00 -2.56 -7.80
#